data_AF-A0A537L8B7-F1
#
_entry.id   AF-A0A537L8B7-F1
#
_cell.length_a   1.000
_cell.length_b   1.000
_cell.length_c   1.000
_cell.angle_alpha   90.00
_cell.angle_beta   90.00
_cell.angle_gamma   90.00
#
_symmetry.space_group_name_H-M   'P 1'
#
loop_
_entity.id
_entity.type
_entity.pdbx_description
1 polymer ?
#
loop_
_entity_poly.entity_id
_entity_poly.type
_entity_poly.pdbx_seq_one_letter_code
_entity_poly.pdbx_strand_id
1 'polypeptide(L)' 'MRYRVYVGPRGSGTISPLEKDQFLFKEFVSLDEAFAWARHVHGSGRVTLAIDGDDGTSFTKTEIAAALHHPDEVDHAA' A
#
# COMPACT_ATOMS: atom_id res chain seq x y z
N MET A 1 8.86 7.49 12.02
CA MET A 1 7.80 7.51 11.00
C MET A 1 7.05 6.20 11.08
N ARG A 2 5.73 6.24 11.00
CA ARG A 2 4.86 5.06 10.96
C ARG A 2 3.96 5.14 9.75
N TYR A 3 3.85 4.02 9.05
CA TYR A 3 3.01 3.88 7.86
C TYR A 3 1.88 2.90 8.15
N ARG A 4 0.64 3.34 7.95
CA ARG A 4 -0.56 2.52 8.06
C ARG A 4 -0.95 2.01 6.69
N VAL A 5 -0.99 0.69 6.53
CA VAL A 5 -1.40 0.03 5.28
C VAL A 5 -2.79 -0.54 5.44
N TYR A 6 -3.73 0.01 4.70
CA TYR A 6 -5.13 -0.39 4.69
C TYR A 6 -5.35 -1.45 3.61
N VAL A 7 -6.00 -2.56 3.95
CA VAL A 7 -6.18 -3.72 3.06
C VAL A 7 -7.65 -4.11 2.97
N GLY A 8 -8.10 -4.48 1.78
CA GLY A 8 -9.46 -4.98 1.53
C GLY A 8 -9.51 -6.20 0.62
N PRO A 9 -10.69 -6.84 0.51
CA PRO A 9 -10.93 -7.87 -0.49
C PRO A 9 -10.78 -7.33 -1.92
N ARG A 10 -10.51 -8.23 -2.87
CA ARG A 10 -10.56 -7.89 -4.29
C ARG A 10 -11.92 -7.28 -4.65
N GLY A 11 -11.91 -6.25 -5.50
CA GLY A 11 -13.12 -5.50 -5.85
C GLY A 11 -13.49 -4.36 -4.89
N SER A 12 -12.81 -4.24 -3.74
CA SER A 12 -12.99 -3.07 -2.86
C SER A 12 -12.76 -1.76 -3.62
N GLY A 13 -13.65 -0.78 -3.42
CA GLY A 13 -13.53 0.56 -3.97
C GLY A 13 -12.40 1.38 -3.32
N THR A 14 -12.29 2.64 -3.73
CA THR A 14 -11.45 3.63 -3.03
C THR A 14 -12.04 3.93 -1.66
N ILE A 15 -11.18 4.10 -0.66
CA ILE A 15 -11.60 4.50 0.69
C ILE A 15 -11.60 6.03 0.79
N SER A 16 -12.68 6.60 1.31
CA SER A 16 -12.73 8.03 1.61
C SER A 16 -11.81 8.35 2.80
N PRO A 17 -11.09 9.50 2.80
CA PRO A 17 -10.28 9.91 3.94
C PRO A 17 -11.03 9.90 5.28
N LEU A 18 -12.31 10.26 5.28
CA LEU A 18 -13.17 10.28 6.47
C LEU A 18 -13.54 8.87 6.98
N GLU A 19 -13.47 7.88 6.10
CA GLU A 19 -13.84 6.50 6.43
C GLU A 19 -12.63 5.66 6.84
N LYS A 20 -11.40 6.11 6.53
CA LYS A 20 -10.15 5.36 6.77
C LYS A 20 -10.01 4.85 8.21
N ASP A 21 -10.42 5.63 9.20
CA ASP A 21 -10.33 5.24 10.61
C ASP A 21 -11.25 4.07 11.00
N GLN A 22 -12.21 3.71 10.14
CA GLN A 22 -13.07 2.54 10.32
C GLN A 22 -12.49 1.27 9.68
N PHE A 23 -11.41 1.38 8.92
CA PHE A 23 -10.77 0.24 8.27
C PHE A 23 -9.63 -0.33 9.13
N LEU A 24 -9.50 -1.66 9.10
CA LEU A 24 -8.33 -2.32 9.68
C LEU A 24 -7.09 -1.97 8.86
N PHE A 25 -6.02 -1.62 9.57
CA PHE A 25 -4.71 -1.36 8.99
C PHE A 25 -3.63 -2.16 9.72
N LYS A 26 -2.49 -2.33 9.05
CA LYS A 26 -1.26 -2.80 9.67
C LYS A 26 -0.23 -1.68 9.65
N GLU A 27 0.47 -1.49 10.76
CA GLU A 27 1.53 -0.49 10.89
C GLU A 27 2.90 -1.05 10.47
N PHE A 28 3.71 -0.20 9.86
CA PHE A 28 5.10 -0.44 9.47
C PHE A 28 5.97 0.76 9.85
N VAL A 29 7.26 0.51 10.06
CA VAL A 29 8.21 1.56 10.49
C VAL A 29 8.89 2.27 9.32
N SER A 30 8.76 1.74 8.10
CA SER A 30 9.29 2.34 6.88
C SER A 30 8.30 2.21 5.71
N LEU A 31 8.47 3.09 4.72
CA LEU A 31 7.69 3.08 3.50
C LEU A 31 8.00 1.82 2.66
N ASP A 32 9.26 1.39 2.64
CA ASP A 32 9.70 0.18 1.94
C ASP A 32 8.99 -1.07 2.50
N GLU A 33 8.89 -1.21 3.83
CA GLU A 33 8.15 -2.31 4.45
C GLU A 33 6.65 -2.24 4.12
N ALA A 34 6.07 -1.04 4.06
CA ALA A 34 4.68 -0.84 3.68
C ALA A 34 4.42 -1.29 2.23
N PHE A 35 5.32 -0.97 1.30
CA PHE A 35 5.23 -1.43 -0.10
C PHE A 35 5.53 -2.92 -0.26
N ALA A 36 6.50 -3.47 0.48
CA ALA A 36 6.75 -4.91 0.51
C ALA A 36 5.50 -5.68 0.97
N TRP A 37 4.80 -5.18 1.99
CA TRP A 37 3.53 -5.73 2.42
C TRP A 37 2.43 -5.58 1.36
N ALA A 38 2.33 -4.42 0.71
CA ALA A 38 1.37 -4.22 -0.37
C ALA A 38 1.56 -5.22 -1.53
N ARG A 39 2.82 -5.52 -1.91
CA ARG A 39 3.15 -6.51 -2.92
C ARG A 39 2.75 -7.93 -2.49
N HIS A 40 3.02 -8.29 -1.23
CA HIS A 40 2.59 -9.56 -0.65
C HIS A 40 1.05 -9.71 -0.66
N VAL A 41 0.33 -8.68 -0.21
CA VAL A 41 -1.14 -8.63 -0.18
C VAL A 41 -1.72 -8.81 -1.59
N HIS A 42 -1.17 -8.11 -2.58
CA HIS A 42 -1.60 -8.23 -3.98
C HIS A 42 -1.47 -9.67 -4.50
N GLY A 43 -0.35 -10.35 -4.19
CA GLY A 43 -0.12 -11.76 -4.53
C GLY A 43 -1.09 -12.73 -3.83
N SER A 44 -1.57 -12.38 -2.63
CA SER A 44 -2.47 -13.21 -1.82
C SER A 44 -3.96 -13.15 -2.24
N GLY A 45 -4.30 -12.39 -3.27
CA GLY A 45 -5.70 -12.21 -3.70
C GLY A 45 -6.47 -11.12 -2.94
N ARG A 46 -5.77 -10.22 -2.27
CA ARG A 46 -6.30 -9.01 -1.62
C ARG A 46 -5.76 -7.76 -2.32
N VAL A 47 -6.23 -6.58 -1.91
CA VAL A 47 -5.74 -5.31 -2.46
C VAL A 47 -5.42 -4.33 -1.34
N THR A 48 -4.33 -3.58 -1.53
CA THR A 48 -4.03 -2.42 -0.69
C THR A 48 -4.89 -1.25 -1.12
N LEU A 49 -5.58 -0.61 -0.17
CA LEU A 49 -6.53 0.46 -0.41
C LEU A 49 -5.90 1.85 -0.24
N ALA A 50 -4.99 1.99 0.74
CA ALA A 50 -4.18 3.18 0.95
C ALA A 50 -2.94 2.86 1.80
N ILE A 51 -1.95 3.75 1.74
CA ILE A 51 -0.81 3.82 2.66
C ILE A 51 -0.73 5.24 3.18
N ASP A 52 -0.78 5.44 4.50
CA ASP A 52 -0.68 6.76 5.12
C ASP A 52 0.48 6.80 6.13
N GLY A 53 1.39 7.75 5.95
CA GLY A 53 2.47 8.09 6.87
C GLY A 53 2.05 9.14 7.89
N ASP A 54 2.66 9.09 9.08
CA ASP A 54 2.55 10.15 10.09
C ASP A 54 3.27 11.47 9.68
N ASP A 55 4.04 11.42 8.60
CA ASP A 55 4.76 12.53 7.97
C ASP A 55 3.94 13.27 6.88
N GLY A 56 2.69 12.86 6.66
CA GLY A 56 1.82 13.40 5.60
C GLY A 56 1.92 12.67 4.26
N THR A 57 2.77 11.65 4.15
CA THR A 57 2.81 10.75 3.00
C THR A 57 1.46 10.04 2.86
N SER A 58 0.89 10.01 1.66
CA SER A 58 -0.37 9.32 1.38
C SER A 58 -0.33 8.75 -0.01
N PHE A 59 -0.63 7.45 -0.13
CA PHE A 59 -0.79 6.77 -1.41
C PHE A 59 -2.19 6.18 -1.52
N THR A 60 -2.84 6.43 -2.64
CA THR A 60 -4.12 5.84 -3.02
C THR A 60 -3.93 4.45 -3.62
N LYS A 61 -5.02 3.66 -3.64
CA LYS A 61 -5.06 2.36 -4.33
C LYS A 61 -4.48 2.41 -5.75
N THR A 62 -4.78 3.45 -6.54
CA THR A 62 -4.33 3.56 -7.92
C THR A 62 -2.83 3.83 -8.02
N GLU A 63 -2.30 4.71 -7.17
CA GLU A 63 -0.86 5.00 -7.12
C GLU A 63 -0.07 3.77 -6.65
N ILE A 64 -0.59 3.04 -5.65
CA ILE A 64 0.01 1.78 -5.19
C ILE A 64 -0.01 0.75 -6.30
N ALA A 65 -1.14 0.56 -7.00
CA ALA A 65 -1.22 -0.38 -8.11
C ALA A 65 -0.21 -0.03 -9.20
N ALA A 66 -0.13 1.23 -9.60
CA ALA A 66 0.87 1.70 -10.56
C ALA A 66 2.30 1.39 -10.10
N ALA A 67 2.65 1.75 -8.85
CA ALA A 67 3.96 1.47 -8.27
C ALA A 67 4.29 -0.04 -8.22
N LEU A 68 3.30 -0.91 -7.94
CA LEU A 68 3.51 -2.36 -7.93
C LEU A 68 3.67 -2.96 -9.34
N HIS A 69 3.09 -2.32 -10.36
CA HIS A 69 3.17 -2.72 -11.76
C HIS A 69 4.45 -2.27 -12.46
N HIS A 70 5.17 -1.30 -11.89
CA HIS A 70 6.55 -1.04 -12.27
C HIS A 70 7.44 -2.06 -11.53
N PRO A 71 7.91 -3.14 -12.19
CA PRO A 71 9.10 -3.79 -11.67
C PRO A 71 10.19 -2.73 -11.68
N ASP A 72 10.85 -2.50 -10.54
CA ASP A 72 12.16 -1.88 -10.59
C ASP A 72 12.96 -2.63 -11.66
N GLU A 73 13.46 -1.91 -12.66
CA GLU A 73 14.58 -2.36 -13.47
C GLU A 73 15.76 -2.54 -12.50
N VAL A 74 15.77 -3.68 -11.81
CA VAL A 74 16.98 -4.20 -11.19
C VAL A 74 17.80 -4.75 -12.33
N ASP A 75 18.43 -3.82 -13.06
CA ASP A 75 19.53 -4.13 -13.96
C ASP A 75 20.61 -4.78 -13.09
N HIS A 76 20.69 -6.11 -13.16
CA HIS A 76 21.86 -6.84 -12.72
C HIS A 76 23.00 -6.43 -13.63
N ALA A 77 23.69 -5.34 -13.28
CA ALA A 77 25.00 -5.05 -13.81
C ALA A 77 25.92 -6.23 -13.45
N ALA A 78 26.40 -6.87 -14.50
CA ALA A 78 27.28 -8.03 -14.56
C ALA A 78 28.65 -7.83 -13.89
#